data_AF-M0CFR5-F1
#
_entry.id   AF-M0CFR5-F1
#
_cell.length_a   1.000
_cell.length_b   1.000
_cell.length_c   1.000
_cell.angle_alpha   90.00
_cell.angle_beta   90.00
_cell.angle_gamma   90.00
#
_symmetry.space_group_name_H-M   'P 1'
#
loop_
_entity.id
_entity.type
_entity.pdbx_description
1 polymer ?
#
loop_
_entity_poly.entity_id
_entity_poly.type
_entity_poly.pdbx_seq_one_letter_code
_entity_poly.pdbx_strand_id
1 'polypeptide(L)' 'MVVSDDETVYVAAGTTRYHEYHECQGLSHAREVYERPRSSLPEEFTLCKLCSGAYHLDPSDGPMVTASRLEELDPDDVG' A
#
# COMPACT_ATOMS: atom_id res chain seq x y z
N MET A 1 3.81 -14.33 -30.88
CA MET A 1 3.10 -13.07 -30.64
C MET A 1 3.72 -12.48 -29.40
N VAL A 2 4.48 -11.38 -29.53
CA VAL A 2 4.93 -10.62 -28.36
C VAL A 2 3.70 -9.96 -27.79
N VAL A 3 3.14 -10.55 -26.74
CA VAL A 3 2.18 -9.84 -25.91
C VAL A 3 3.03 -8.77 -25.25
N SER A 4 2.99 -7.54 -25.76
CA SER A 4 3.56 -6.41 -25.03
C SER A 4 2.82 -6.38 -23.71
N ASP A 5 3.49 -6.84 -22.66
CA ASP A 5 3.03 -6.75 -21.27
C ASP A 5 3.13 -5.26 -20.89
N ASP A 6 2.27 -4.46 -21.52
CA ASP A 6 2.17 -3.05 -21.19
C ASP A 6 1.36 -2.98 -19.90
N GLU A 7 2.10 -2.80 -18.81
CA GLU A 7 1.56 -2.70 -17.47
C GLU A 7 0.50 -1.59 -17.43
N THR A 8 -0.74 -1.98 -17.13
CA THR A 8 -1.85 -1.03 -17.00
C THR A 8 -1.71 -0.29 -15.68
N VAL A 9 -1.69 1.04 -15.75
CA VAL A 9 -1.56 1.93 -14.61
C VAL A 9 -2.78 2.83 -14.48
N TYR A 10 -3.01 3.29 -13.26
CA TYR A 10 -4.18 4.08 -12.87
C TYR A 10 -3.78 5.53 -12.60
N VAL A 11 -4.51 6.47 -13.17
CA VAL A 11 -4.23 7.91 -13.07
C VAL A 11 -5.45 8.65 -12.56
N ALA A 12 -5.29 9.44 -11.50
CA ALA A 12 -6.36 10.32 -11.03
C ALA A 12 -6.47 11.59 -11.89
N ALA A 13 -7.69 11.98 -12.25
CA ALA A 13 -7.96 13.19 -13.02
C ALA A 13 -7.36 14.43 -12.36
N GLY A 14 -6.67 15.27 -13.15
CA GLY A 14 -6.04 16.50 -12.66
C GLY A 14 -4.74 16.28 -11.87
N THR A 15 -4.17 15.08 -11.92
CA THR A 15 -2.87 14.78 -11.32
C THR A 15 -1.89 14.23 -12.36
N THR A 16 -0.59 14.47 -12.13
CA THR A 16 0.50 13.87 -12.90
C THR A 16 1.11 12.68 -12.16
N ARG A 17 0.31 11.99 -11.34
CA ARG A 17 0.74 10.78 -10.63
C ARG A 17 0.00 9.57 -11.17
N TYR A 18 0.77 8.52 -11.45
CA TYR A 18 0.21 7.22 -11.80
C TYR A 18 0.45 6.19 -10.70
N HIS A 19 -0.40 5.19 -10.67
CA HIS A 19 -0.48 4.18 -9.64
C HIS A 19 -0.48 2.80 -10.30
N GLU A 20 0.25 1.85 -9.73
CA GLU A 20 0.28 0.46 -10.21
C GLU A 20 -0.95 -0.33 -9.73
N TYR A 21 -1.59 0.14 -8.66
CA TYR A 21 -2.73 -0.52 -8.03
C TYR A 21 -3.94 0.42 -7.97
N HIS A 22 -5.10 -0.04 -8.43
CA HIS A 22 -6.38 0.69 -8.36
C HIS A 22 -6.81 0.99 -6.91
N GLU A 23 -6.45 0.10 -6.00
CA GLU A 23 -6.72 0.16 -4.56
C GLU A 23 -5.69 0.99 -3.77
N CYS A 24 -4.75 1.65 -4.46
CA CYS A 24 -3.79 2.54 -3.81
C CYS A 24 -4.53 3.64 -3.03
N GLN A 25 -4.16 3.85 -1.75
CA GLN A 25 -4.77 4.88 -0.90
C GLN A 25 -4.66 6.30 -1.49
N GLY A 26 -3.67 6.56 -2.34
CA GLY A 26 -3.55 7.83 -3.06
C GLY A 26 -4.71 8.10 -4.04
N LEU A 27 -5.46 7.07 -4.42
CA LEU A 27 -6.65 7.16 -5.28
C LEU A 27 -7.96 7.28 -4.48
N SER A 28 -7.95 7.10 -3.15
CA SER A 28 -9.17 7.11 -2.33
C SER A 28 -9.96 8.43 -2.37
N HIS A 29 -9.30 9.54 -2.71
CA HIS A 29 -9.91 10.86 -2.87
C HIS A 29 -10.04 11.31 -4.33
N ALA A 30 -9.68 10.45 -5.30
CA ALA A 30 -9.78 10.78 -6.71
C ALA A 30 -11.27 10.83 -7.11
N ARG A 31 -11.67 11.92 -7.79
CA ARG A 31 -13.04 12.04 -8.33
C ARG A 31 -13.25 11.09 -9.51
N GLU A 32 -12.22 10.93 -10.32
CA GLU A 32 -12.17 10.07 -11.50
C GLU A 32 -10.78 9.44 -11.60
N VAL A 33 -10.76 8.17 -12.00
CA VAL A 33 -9.54 7.37 -12.21
C VAL A 33 -9.60 6.80 -13.61
N TYR A 34 -8.51 6.94 -14.36
CA TYR A 34 -8.37 6.42 -15.72
C TYR A 34 -7.33 5.32 -15.76
N GLU A 35 -7.65 4.25 -16.48
CA GLU A 35 -6.74 3.15 -16.80
C GLU A 35 -6.02 3.48 -18.09
N ARG A 36 -4.69 3.46 -18.06
CA ARG A 36 -3.88 3.72 -19.25
C ARG A 36 -2.67 2.80 -19.29
N PRO A 37 -2.20 2.46 -20.50
CA PRO A 37 -0.92 1.78 -20.67
C PRO A 37 0.22 2.67 -20.18
N ARG A 38 1.15 2.12 -19.40
CA ARG A 38 2.31 2.85 -18.83
C ARG A 38 3.12 3.52 -19.93
N SER A 39 3.30 2.87 -21.08
CA SER A 39 4.06 3.42 -22.21
C SER A 39 3.36 4.60 -22.91
N SER A 40 2.06 4.81 -22.65
CA SER A 40 1.32 5.97 -23.16
C SER A 40 1.37 7.18 -22.24
N LEU A 41 1.95 7.06 -21.03
CA LEU A 41 2.04 8.18 -20.11
C LEU A 41 3.13 9.17 -20.55
N PRO A 42 2.86 10.48 -20.52
CA PRO A 42 3.89 11.49 -20.71
C PRO A 42 4.96 11.41 -19.63
N GLU A 43 6.18 11.83 -19.95
CA GLU A 43 7.35 11.84 -19.05
C GLU A 43 7.20 12.76 -17.81
N GLU A 44 6.22 13.66 -17.80
CA GLU A 44 5.86 14.46 -16.62
C GLU A 44 5.16 13.63 -15.52
N PHE A 45 4.66 12.44 -15.87
CA PHE A 45 3.96 11.57 -14.95
C PHE A 45 4.96 10.86 -14.03
N THR A 46 4.68 10.91 -12.73
CA THR A 46 5.54 10.33 -11.69
C THR A 46 4.83 9.20 -10.99
N LEU A 47 5.56 8.14 -10.64
CA LEU A 47 5.00 7.01 -9.90
C LEU A 47 4.59 7.50 -8.50
N CYS A 48 3.40 7.11 -8.06
CA CYS A 48 2.94 7.34 -6.72
C CYS A 48 3.96 6.80 -5.71
N LYS A 49 4.36 7.60 -4.73
CA LYS A 49 5.35 7.20 -3.71
C LYS A 49 4.93 5.96 -2.90
N LEU A 50 3.63 5.73 -2.75
CA LEU A 50 3.09 4.53 -2.10
C LEU A 50 3.29 3.29 -2.99
N CYS A 51 3.00 3.42 -4.29
CA CYS A 51 3.21 2.34 -5.26
C CYS A 51 4.71 2.04 -5.47
N SER A 52 5.55 3.09 -5.48
CA SER A 52 7.00 2.94 -5.64
C SER A 52 7.70 2.29 -4.44
N GLY A 53 6.97 1.89 -3.40
CA GLY A 53 7.55 1.37 -2.15
C GLY A 53 8.38 2.40 -1.38
N ALA A 54 8.33 3.70 -1.70
CA ALA A 54 9.05 4.70 -0.92
C ALA A 54 8.48 4.84 0.51
N TYR A 55 7.25 4.39 0.70
CA TYR A 55 6.64 4.14 1.99
C TYR A 55 6.56 2.62 2.21
N HIS A 56 7.71 1.97 2.43
CA HIS A 56 7.70 0.77 3.25
C HIS A 56 7.23 1.20 4.64
N LEU A 57 5.92 1.19 4.85
CA LEU A 57 5.38 0.96 6.18
C LEU A 57 5.79 -0.47 6.50
N ASP A 58 6.98 -0.63 7.08
CA ASP A 58 7.36 -1.88 7.72
C ASP A 58 6.15 -2.35 8.54
N PRO A 59 5.55 -3.50 8.23
CA PRO A 59 4.58 -4.12 9.14
C PRO A 59 5.26 -4.67 10.41
N SER A 60 6.52 -4.30 10.66
CA SER A 60 7.26 -4.54 11.91
C SER A 60 7.05 -3.41 12.93
N ASP A 61 5.90 -2.74 12.94
CA ASP A 61 5.30 -2.45 14.26
C ASP A 61 4.52 -3.71 14.61
N GLY A 62 5.27 -4.71 15.09
CA GLY A 62 4.71 -5.96 15.57
C GLY A 62 3.58 -5.67 16.55
N PRO A 63 2.61 -6.58 16.73
CA PRO A 63 1.58 -6.38 17.74
C PRO A 63 2.32 -6.05 19.03
N MET A 64 2.16 -4.82 19.52
CA MET A 64 2.52 -4.51 20.90
C MET A 64 1.74 -5.53 21.70
N VAL A 65 2.46 -6.54 22.19
CA VAL A 65 1.93 -7.51 23.13
C VAL A 65 1.67 -6.66 24.36
N THR A 66 0.48 -6.07 24.41
CA THR A 66 -0.06 -5.44 25.59
C THR A 66 -0.01 -6.54 26.63
N ALA A 67 0.92 -6.38 27.56
CA ALA A 67 1.07 -7.19 28.75
C ALA A 67 -0.31 -7.36 29.39
N SER A 68 -0.93 -8.50 29.12
CA SER A 68 -2.19 -8.94 29.73
C SER A 68 -2.26 -10.45 29.61
N ARG A 69 -1.32 -11.10 30.31
CA ARG A 69 -1.57 -12.40 30.92
C ARG A 69 -0.79 -12.45 32.24
N LEU A 70 -1.30 -11.69 33.20
CA LEU A 70 -1.01 -11.87 34.62
C LEU A 70 -2.05 -12.86 35.14
N GLU A 71 -1.79 -14.16 34.97
CA GLU A 71 -2.54 -15.33 35.47
C GLU A 71 -1.65 -16.51 35.01
N GLU A 72 -0.94 -17.26 35.86
CA GLU A 72 -1.39 -17.98 37.06
C GLU A 72 -0.20 -18.13 38.03
N LEU A 73 -0.28 -17.54 39.24
CA LEU A 73 0.53 -17.94 40.39
C LEU A 73 -0.38 -18.86 41.21
N ASP A 74 -0.11 -20.17 41.23
CA ASP A 74 -0.79 -21.11 42.13
C ASP A 74 -0.52 -20.71 43.59
N PRO A 75 -1.53 -20.38 44.41
CA PRO A 75 -1.33 -19.96 45.79
C PRO A 75 -1.37 -21.12 46.80
N ASP A 76 -0.93 -22.33 46.45
CA ASP A 76 -1.01 -23.50 47.34
C ASP A 76 0.32 -24.30 47.37
N ASP A 77 1.35 -23.72 47.98
CA ASP A 77 2.46 -24.49 48.60
C ASP A 77 3.18 -23.64 49.67
N VAL A 78 2.42 -23.14 50.64
CA VAL A 78 3.00 -22.66 51.91
C VAL A 78 2.12 -23.16 53.06
N GLY A 79 2.37 -24.40 53.49
CA GLY A 79 1.73 -25.04 54.63
C GLY A 79 2.58 -26.15 55.21
#